data_AF-D5P7E4-F1
#
_entry.id   AF-D5P7E4-F1
#
_cell.length_a   1.000
_cell.length_b   1.000
_cell.length_c   1.000
_cell.angle_alpha   90.00
_cell.angle_beta   90.00
_cell.angle_gamma   90.00
#
_symmetry.space_group_name_H-M   'P 1'
#
loop_
_entity.id
_entity.type
_entity.pdbx_description
1 polymer ?
#
loop_
_entity_poly.entity_id
_entity_poly.type
_entity_poly.pdbx_seq_one_letter_code
_entity_poly.pdbx_strand_id
1 'polypeptide(L)'
;MFGPPRYIERVDVPIGKREPNDVRDLFMRSQLGVKNLFKTTIVTDDGKEFMRDHLGNTKFPDVSLPILVDAYQKTWGAAILLLLSNISPYRAHAQALAKLFAEWVGGDAVADLAREALFSGVGMYWTLRDSATFWQSVNTKGTTKPDVVKAWDLLGKKQTEFEGLRAAEFLGSATKVDASNQLYQVINTQACQLGVALTLGTLRQFVKPKVTVVDLGGAMAEGINTWMLSKTTGQYDRRLALARRLGNKPTHPWNLITNMDTPRAIQFRYFWLEILCSAEARPALDQVIDYDKVTPLRDKARSHYLDYVVKEKLRAMKTTHSSLTDAQRRIEAHTTAAKELRQGLLKWFSVSGDELTHWFNSESGSTAADSDYVEADAFDEESEDSDLSDEDIAETLLK
;
A
#
# COMPACT_ATOMS: atom_id res chain seq x y z
N MET A 1 -3.46 8.39 11.33
CA MET A 1 -2.27 8.27 10.45
C MET A 1 -1.07 7.69 11.19
N PHE A 2 -0.70 8.24 12.35
CA PHE A 2 0.41 7.71 13.14
C PHE A 2 -0.03 6.44 13.85
N GLY A 3 0.08 5.29 13.16
CA GLY A 3 -0.07 3.99 13.80
C GLY A 3 0.97 3.79 14.91
N PRO A 4 1.01 2.59 15.50
CA PRO A 4 2.05 2.18 16.45
C PRO A 4 3.47 2.58 15.99
N PRO A 5 4.28 3.31 16.79
CA PRO A 5 5.63 3.75 16.39
C PRO A 5 6.53 2.59 16.02
N ARG A 6 6.35 1.43 16.66
CA ARG A 6 7.10 0.22 16.34
C ARG A 6 7.00 -0.20 14.88
N TYR A 7 5.87 0.07 14.20
CA TYR A 7 5.72 -0.26 12.78
C TYR A 7 6.51 0.68 11.88
N ILE A 8 6.93 1.82 12.39
CA ILE A 8 7.77 2.79 11.69
C ILE A 8 9.24 2.56 12.03
N GLU A 9 9.55 2.30 13.29
CA GLU A 9 10.90 2.09 13.81
C GLU A 9 11.49 0.73 13.41
N ARG A 10 10.64 -0.29 13.28
CA ARG A 10 11.08 -1.67 13.04
C ARG A 10 10.53 -2.20 11.71
N VAL A 11 11.45 -2.66 10.87
CA VAL A 11 11.14 -3.20 9.53
C VAL A 11 10.62 -4.64 9.53
N ASP A 12 10.86 -5.35 10.63
CA ASP A 12 10.74 -6.81 10.81
C ASP A 12 9.56 -7.23 11.70
N VAL A 13 8.68 -6.30 12.08
CA VAL A 13 7.58 -6.58 13.01
C VAL A 13 6.28 -6.75 12.23
N PRO A 14 5.55 -7.88 12.42
CA PRO A 14 4.25 -8.05 11.81
C PRO A 14 3.24 -7.05 12.37
N ILE A 15 2.30 -6.59 11.54
CA ILE A 15 1.17 -5.77 11.99
C ILE A 15 0.25 -6.66 12.84
N GLY A 16 0.02 -6.25 14.08
CA GLY A 16 -0.78 -6.95 15.08
C GLY A 16 -1.18 -6.06 16.26
N LYS A 17 -1.14 -6.64 17.48
CA LYS A 17 -1.72 -6.13 18.74
C LYS A 17 -1.75 -4.61 18.91
N ARG A 18 -2.86 -4.06 19.39
CA ARG A 18 -3.00 -2.62 19.65
C ARG A 18 -1.95 -2.13 20.65
N GLU A 19 -1.34 -0.98 20.37
CA GLU A 19 -0.48 -0.31 21.34
C GLU A 19 -1.27 0.56 22.33
N PRO A 20 -0.70 0.84 23.51
CA PRO A 20 -1.25 1.81 24.45
C PRO A 20 -1.50 3.17 23.79
N ASN A 21 -2.62 3.80 24.12
CA ASN A 21 -3.04 5.06 23.48
C ASN A 21 -2.08 6.22 23.80
N ASP A 22 -1.50 6.25 25.00
CA ASP A 22 -0.51 7.23 25.45
C ASP A 22 0.76 7.24 24.58
N VAL A 23 1.25 6.06 24.19
CA VAL A 23 2.39 5.93 23.27
C VAL A 23 2.05 6.49 21.89
N ARG A 24 0.85 6.16 21.39
CA ARG A 24 0.37 6.65 20.08
C ARG A 24 0.18 8.16 20.07
N ASP A 25 -0.39 8.71 21.14
CA ASP A 25 -0.63 10.14 21.28
C ASP A 25 0.70 10.91 21.40
N LEU A 26 1.66 10.39 22.19
CA LEU A 26 3.00 10.95 22.28
C LEU A 26 3.69 10.99 20.90
N PHE A 27 3.59 9.89 20.18
CA PHE A 27 4.17 9.79 18.85
C PHE A 27 3.52 10.77 17.87
N MET A 28 2.19 10.83 17.82
CA MET A 28 1.46 11.82 17.02
C MET A 28 1.90 13.25 17.33
N ARG A 29 1.97 13.61 18.62
CA ARG A 29 2.41 14.95 19.06
C ARG A 29 3.83 15.26 18.58
N SER A 30 4.73 14.28 18.64
CA SER A 30 6.10 14.40 18.13
C SER A 30 6.12 14.61 16.61
N GLN A 31 5.33 13.83 15.86
CA GLN A 31 5.30 13.89 14.39
C GLN A 31 4.70 15.18 13.84
N LEU A 32 3.72 15.75 14.53
CA LEU A 32 3.11 17.05 14.17
C LEU A 32 3.88 18.25 14.73
N GLY A 33 4.91 18.03 15.55
CA GLY A 33 5.63 19.13 16.19
C GLY A 33 4.75 19.97 17.12
N VAL A 34 3.82 19.33 17.84
CA VAL A 34 2.81 19.98 18.69
C VAL A 34 3.42 20.98 19.67
N LYS A 35 4.65 20.74 20.14
CA LYS A 35 5.39 21.67 21.01
C LYS A 35 5.62 23.06 20.40
N ASN A 36 5.70 23.14 19.07
CA ASN A 36 5.90 24.38 18.32
C ASN A 36 4.57 25.05 17.93
N LEU A 37 3.47 24.29 17.94
CA LEU A 37 2.14 24.79 17.57
C LEU A 37 1.42 25.44 18.75
N PHE A 38 1.64 24.92 19.97
CA PHE A 38 0.93 25.36 21.16
C PHE A 38 1.89 25.65 22.31
N LYS A 39 1.52 26.64 23.13
CA LYS A 39 2.06 26.83 24.48
C LYS A 39 1.77 25.60 25.34
N THR A 40 2.42 25.49 26.51
CA THR A 40 2.21 24.37 27.44
C THR A 40 0.75 24.20 27.85
N THR A 41 0.05 25.32 28.01
CA THR A 41 -1.40 25.36 28.29
C THR A 41 -2.13 25.97 27.09
N ILE A 42 -3.22 25.31 26.68
CA ILE A 42 -4.15 25.76 25.66
C ILE A 42 -5.38 26.28 26.41
N VAL A 43 -5.78 27.52 26.16
CA VAL A 43 -7.02 28.09 26.70
C VAL A 43 -8.13 27.79 25.70
N THR A 44 -9.19 27.14 26.16
CA THR A 44 -10.37 26.81 25.36
C THR A 44 -11.32 28.00 25.25
N ASP A 45 -12.31 27.94 24.34
CA ASP A 45 -13.30 29.01 24.16
C ASP A 45 -14.14 29.30 25.42
N ASP A 46 -14.32 28.29 26.29
CA ASP A 46 -14.99 28.43 27.59
C ASP A 46 -14.04 28.86 28.72
N GLY A 47 -12.81 29.27 28.39
CA GLY A 47 -11.81 29.79 29.32
C GLY A 47 -11.14 28.72 30.19
N LYS A 48 -11.35 27.43 29.91
CA LYS A 48 -10.70 26.34 30.63
C LYS A 48 -9.28 26.11 30.13
N GLU A 49 -8.42 25.65 31.03
CA GLU A 49 -7.06 25.28 30.71
C GLU A 49 -6.95 23.81 30.32
N PHE A 50 -6.32 23.56 29.19
CA PHE A 50 -5.99 22.22 28.70
C PHE A 50 -4.48 22.07 28.54
N MET A 51 -3.90 21.05 29.17
CA MET A 51 -2.46 20.78 29.03
C MET A 51 -2.17 20.22 27.63
N ARG A 52 -1.29 20.88 26.88
CA ARG A 52 -0.90 20.47 25.51
C ARG A 52 -0.45 19.02 25.44
N ASP A 53 0.28 18.54 26.44
CA ASP A 53 0.82 17.18 26.45
C ASP A 53 -0.27 16.11 26.67
N HIS A 54 -1.51 16.51 26.98
CA HIS A 54 -2.70 15.65 26.99
C HIS A 54 -3.44 15.61 25.64
N LEU A 55 -2.98 16.33 24.61
CA LEU A 55 -3.56 16.24 23.27
C LEU A 55 -3.39 14.82 22.73
N GLY A 56 -4.50 14.13 22.48
CA GLY A 56 -4.52 12.77 21.99
C GLY A 56 -5.64 12.53 20.99
N ASN A 57 -5.76 11.31 20.47
CA ASN A 57 -6.75 10.98 19.44
C ASN A 57 -8.20 11.14 19.90
N THR A 58 -8.47 10.97 21.21
CA THR A 58 -9.82 11.03 21.79
C THR A 58 -10.05 12.24 22.69
N LYS A 59 -9.01 13.06 22.91
CA LYS A 59 -9.05 14.17 23.86
C LYS A 59 -8.24 15.35 23.34
N PHE A 60 -8.94 16.34 22.81
CA PHE A 60 -8.38 17.61 22.36
C PHE A 60 -9.47 18.68 22.40
N PRO A 61 -9.12 19.96 22.67
CA PRO A 61 -10.09 21.05 22.62
C PRO A 61 -10.38 21.46 21.18
N ASP A 62 -11.61 21.87 20.88
CA ASP A 62 -12.06 22.21 19.52
C ASP A 62 -11.19 23.31 18.87
N VAL A 63 -10.76 24.30 19.65
CA VAL A 63 -9.84 25.37 19.21
C VAL A 63 -8.51 24.86 18.64
N SER A 64 -8.08 23.66 19.04
CA SER A 64 -6.83 23.07 18.56
C SER A 64 -6.97 22.35 17.22
N LEU A 65 -8.19 21.92 16.87
CA LEU A 65 -8.43 21.08 15.70
C LEU A 65 -8.02 21.76 14.39
N PRO A 66 -8.42 23.01 14.08
CA PRO A 66 -8.00 23.67 12.85
C PRO A 66 -6.48 23.81 12.72
N ILE A 67 -5.78 24.07 13.84
CA ILE A 67 -4.32 24.21 13.88
C ILE A 67 -3.63 22.86 13.64
N LEU A 68 -4.13 21.79 14.26
CA LEU A 68 -3.63 20.43 14.05
C LEU A 68 -3.87 19.95 12.61
N VAL A 69 -5.03 20.26 12.04
CA VAL A 69 -5.37 19.94 10.65
C VAL A 69 -4.46 20.69 9.68
N ASP A 70 -4.26 21.99 9.87
CA ASP A 70 -3.35 22.80 9.05
C ASP A 70 -1.89 22.28 9.13
N ALA A 71 -1.42 21.98 10.34
CA ALA A 71 -0.08 21.41 10.54
C ALA A 71 0.07 20.04 9.85
N TYR A 72 -0.95 19.19 9.94
CA TYR A 72 -0.99 17.91 9.23
C TYR A 72 -0.95 18.12 7.71
N GLN A 73 -1.82 18.99 7.18
CA GLN A 73 -1.92 19.26 5.75
C GLN A 73 -0.60 19.79 5.19
N LYS A 74 0.09 20.68 5.91
CA LYS A 74 1.39 21.25 5.53
C LYS A 74 2.57 20.28 5.67
N THR A 75 2.40 19.16 6.38
CA THR A 75 3.48 18.20 6.62
C THR A 75 3.15 16.85 5.98
N TRP A 76 2.66 15.90 6.76
CA TRP A 76 2.43 14.54 6.33
C TRP A 76 1.31 14.42 5.29
N GLY A 77 0.28 15.26 5.37
CA GLY A 77 -0.78 15.34 4.36
C GLY A 77 -0.21 15.68 2.99
N ALA A 78 0.56 16.77 2.90
CA ALA A 78 1.27 17.16 1.69
C ALA A 78 2.23 16.07 1.19
N ALA A 79 3.02 15.46 2.07
CA ALA A 79 3.95 14.40 1.70
C ALA A 79 3.25 13.16 1.11
N ILE A 80 2.15 12.71 1.73
CA ILE A 80 1.34 11.58 1.22
C ILE A 80 0.70 11.94 -0.13
N LEU A 81 0.14 13.16 -0.25
CA LEU A 81 -0.41 13.63 -1.52
C LEU A 81 0.65 13.67 -2.62
N LEU A 82 1.86 14.16 -2.32
CA LEU A 82 2.98 14.14 -3.28
C LEU A 82 3.28 12.71 -3.75
N LEU A 83 3.33 11.73 -2.85
CA LEU A 83 3.57 10.33 -3.21
C LEU A 83 2.45 9.78 -4.10
N LEU A 84 1.19 9.94 -3.68
CA LEU A 84 0.02 9.43 -4.41
C LEU A 84 -0.24 10.18 -5.73
N SER A 85 0.20 11.43 -5.87
CA SER A 85 0.06 12.20 -7.10
C SER A 85 1.22 12.02 -8.08
N ASN A 86 2.44 11.74 -7.58
CA ASN A 86 3.64 11.75 -8.43
C ASN A 86 4.23 10.37 -8.70
N ILE A 87 4.01 9.35 -7.86
CA ILE A 87 4.46 7.99 -8.17
C ILE A 87 3.73 7.51 -9.43
N SER A 88 4.51 7.05 -10.42
CA SER A 88 4.07 6.94 -11.81
C SER A 88 2.80 6.10 -12.03
N PRO A 89 2.60 4.93 -11.39
CA PRO A 89 1.33 4.21 -11.47
C PRO A 89 0.12 5.05 -11.01
N TYR A 90 0.20 5.71 -9.85
CA TYR A 90 -0.93 6.49 -9.35
C TYR A 90 -1.22 7.71 -10.23
N ARG A 91 -0.16 8.39 -10.69
CA ARG A 91 -0.27 9.51 -11.63
C ARG A 91 -0.93 9.08 -12.94
N ALA A 92 -0.48 7.98 -13.53
CA ALA A 92 -1.03 7.45 -14.79
C ALA A 92 -2.49 7.03 -14.63
N HIS A 93 -2.86 6.45 -13.48
CA HIS A 93 -4.26 6.15 -13.15
C HIS A 93 -5.12 7.41 -13.11
N ALA A 94 -4.68 8.45 -12.40
CA ALA A 94 -5.40 9.72 -12.31
C ALA A 94 -5.51 10.42 -13.67
N GLN A 95 -4.43 10.40 -14.48
CA GLN A 95 -4.44 10.95 -15.85
C GLN A 95 -5.42 10.20 -16.76
N ALA A 96 -5.46 8.86 -16.68
CA ALA A 96 -6.42 8.06 -17.43
C ALA A 96 -7.87 8.35 -17.01
N LEU A 97 -8.15 8.55 -15.72
CA LEU A 97 -9.47 8.97 -15.24
C LEU A 97 -9.85 10.36 -15.75
N ALA A 98 -8.91 11.32 -15.71
CA ALA A 98 -9.15 12.67 -16.21
C ALA A 98 -9.42 12.68 -17.72
N LYS A 99 -8.70 11.86 -18.49
CA LYS A 99 -8.95 11.68 -19.94
C LYS A 99 -10.32 11.06 -20.19
N LEU A 100 -10.65 9.98 -19.47
CA LEU A 100 -11.96 9.33 -19.56
C LEU A 100 -13.10 10.33 -19.26
N PHE A 101 -12.93 11.18 -18.25
CA PHE A 101 -13.89 12.23 -17.91
C PHE A 101 -14.04 13.26 -19.04
N ALA A 102 -12.93 13.78 -19.56
CA ALA A 102 -12.93 14.80 -20.61
C ALA A 102 -13.50 14.30 -21.94
N GLU A 103 -13.24 13.04 -22.28
CA GLU A 103 -13.72 12.39 -23.50
C GLU A 103 -15.15 11.81 -23.35
N TRP A 104 -15.73 11.88 -22.14
CA TRP A 104 -17.09 11.40 -21.88
C TRP A 104 -18.12 12.32 -22.53
N VAL A 105 -18.57 11.95 -23.73
CA VAL A 105 -19.70 12.60 -24.40
C VAL A 105 -20.98 12.32 -23.61
N GLY A 106 -21.49 13.34 -22.91
CA GLY A 106 -22.85 13.34 -22.35
C GLY A 106 -23.89 13.58 -23.45
N GLY A 107 -25.16 13.29 -23.18
CA GLY A 107 -26.23 13.55 -24.17
C GLY A 107 -27.50 12.75 -23.98
N ASP A 108 -27.48 11.67 -23.21
CA ASP A 108 -28.69 11.00 -22.73
C ASP A 108 -28.63 10.81 -21.20
N ALA A 109 -29.80 10.66 -20.58
CA ALA A 109 -29.93 10.56 -19.13
C ALA A 109 -29.15 9.38 -18.53
N VAL A 110 -28.93 8.30 -19.31
CA VAL A 110 -28.19 7.12 -18.88
C VAL A 110 -26.69 7.42 -18.82
N ALA A 111 -26.16 8.11 -19.83
CA ALA A 111 -24.76 8.52 -19.90
C ALA A 111 -24.41 9.56 -18.84
N ASP A 112 -25.30 10.52 -18.57
CA ASP A 112 -25.10 11.49 -17.50
C ASP A 112 -25.16 10.82 -16.12
N LEU A 113 -26.12 9.92 -15.88
CA LEU A 113 -26.22 9.15 -14.63
C LEU A 113 -24.97 8.30 -14.38
N ALA A 114 -24.48 7.59 -15.40
CA ALA A 114 -23.25 6.81 -15.29
C ALA A 114 -22.03 7.70 -14.99
N ARG A 115 -21.92 8.85 -15.65
CA ARG A 115 -20.83 9.81 -15.42
C ARG A 115 -20.87 10.36 -14.00
N GLU A 116 -22.03 10.79 -13.51
CA GLU A 116 -22.19 11.29 -12.14
C GLU A 116 -21.87 10.24 -11.09
N ALA A 117 -22.30 8.99 -11.31
CA ALA A 117 -21.98 7.89 -10.42
C ALA A 117 -20.47 7.66 -10.30
N LEU A 118 -19.71 7.76 -11.39
CA LEU A 118 -18.27 7.51 -11.37
C LEU A 118 -17.44 8.66 -10.80
N PHE A 119 -17.85 9.92 -11.03
CA PHE A 119 -17.01 11.09 -10.73
C PHE A 119 -17.52 11.99 -9.61
N SER A 120 -18.81 11.94 -9.29
CA SER A 120 -19.44 12.88 -8.36
C SER A 120 -20.08 12.22 -7.14
N GLY A 121 -20.43 10.93 -7.19
CA GLY A 121 -21.21 10.28 -6.12
C GLY A 121 -20.88 8.81 -5.86
N VAL A 122 -20.08 8.55 -4.82
CA VAL A 122 -19.80 7.18 -4.34
C VAL A 122 -21.08 6.41 -4.00
N GLY A 123 -22.07 7.06 -3.38
CA GLY A 123 -23.35 6.44 -3.07
C GLY A 123 -24.11 5.99 -4.32
N MET A 124 -24.15 6.86 -5.35
CA MET A 124 -24.82 6.56 -6.61
C MET A 124 -24.17 5.38 -7.34
N TYR A 125 -22.84 5.29 -7.34
CA TYR A 125 -22.13 4.13 -7.90
C TYR A 125 -22.62 2.80 -7.28
N TRP A 126 -22.70 2.75 -5.95
CA TRP A 126 -23.18 1.55 -5.24
C TRP A 126 -24.65 1.26 -5.54
N THR A 127 -25.50 2.29 -5.57
CA THR A 127 -26.92 2.13 -5.93
C THR A 127 -27.09 1.54 -7.33
N LEU A 128 -26.31 2.00 -8.32
CA LEU A 128 -26.35 1.44 -9.68
C LEU A 128 -25.94 -0.04 -9.70
N ARG A 129 -24.85 -0.38 -8.98
CA ARG A 129 -24.37 -1.76 -8.86
C ARG A 129 -25.45 -2.66 -8.26
N ASP A 130 -25.98 -2.29 -7.10
CA ASP A 130 -26.90 -3.13 -6.34
C ASP A 130 -28.23 -3.30 -7.10
N SER A 131 -28.71 -2.24 -7.75
CA SER A 131 -29.86 -2.29 -8.65
C SER A 131 -29.65 -3.22 -9.84
N ALA A 132 -28.44 -3.20 -10.43
CA ALA A 132 -28.10 -4.10 -11.54
C ALA A 132 -27.99 -5.56 -11.10
N THR A 133 -27.39 -5.83 -9.94
CA THR A 133 -27.30 -7.18 -9.35
C THR A 133 -28.69 -7.73 -9.02
N PHE A 134 -29.55 -6.92 -8.40
CA PHE A 134 -30.93 -7.31 -8.11
C PHE A 134 -31.73 -7.58 -9.40
N TRP A 135 -31.59 -6.73 -10.40
CA TRP A 135 -32.25 -6.96 -11.69
C TRP A 135 -31.78 -8.27 -12.35
N GLN A 136 -30.48 -8.58 -12.27
CA GLN A 136 -29.92 -9.82 -12.82
C GLN A 136 -30.41 -11.07 -12.07
N SER A 137 -30.67 -10.99 -10.77
CA SER A 137 -31.14 -12.12 -9.97
C SER A 137 -32.63 -12.42 -10.14
N VAL A 138 -33.45 -11.39 -10.40
CA VAL A 138 -34.92 -11.53 -10.49
C VAL A 138 -35.40 -11.71 -11.94
N ASN A 139 -34.63 -11.27 -12.93
CA ASN A 139 -35.15 -11.21 -14.29
C ASN A 139 -35.06 -12.54 -15.07
N THR A 140 -36.20 -13.23 -15.16
CA THR A 140 -36.43 -14.38 -16.04
C THR A 140 -37.01 -13.93 -17.39
N LYS A 141 -36.12 -13.50 -18.31
CA LYS A 141 -36.39 -13.23 -19.75
C LYS A 141 -37.66 -12.40 -20.08
N GLY A 142 -37.47 -11.12 -20.47
CA GLY A 142 -38.45 -10.38 -21.28
C GLY A 142 -38.78 -8.96 -20.84
N THR A 143 -38.29 -8.49 -19.69
CA THR A 143 -38.54 -7.11 -19.23
C THR A 143 -37.49 -6.12 -19.75
N THR A 144 -37.96 -4.92 -20.10
CA THR A 144 -37.13 -3.78 -20.50
C THR A 144 -36.16 -3.41 -19.37
N LYS A 145 -34.88 -3.23 -19.73
CA LYS A 145 -33.84 -2.86 -18.77
C LYS A 145 -34.09 -1.42 -18.25
N PRO A 146 -34.17 -1.20 -16.92
CA PRO A 146 -34.26 0.14 -16.34
C PRO A 146 -32.99 0.96 -16.61
N ASP A 147 -33.12 2.29 -16.60
CA ASP A 147 -32.00 3.19 -16.91
C ASP A 147 -30.83 3.07 -15.93
N VAL A 148 -31.10 2.78 -14.65
CA VAL A 148 -30.06 2.48 -13.65
C VAL A 148 -29.20 1.26 -14.04
N VAL A 149 -29.82 0.23 -14.62
CA VAL A 149 -29.10 -0.98 -15.06
C VAL A 149 -28.38 -0.72 -16.39
N LYS A 150 -28.95 0.09 -17.29
CA LYS A 150 -28.24 0.53 -18.51
C LYS A 150 -27.02 1.39 -18.16
N ALA A 151 -27.13 2.25 -17.16
CA ALA A 151 -26.03 3.09 -16.68
C ALA A 151 -24.90 2.22 -16.09
N TRP A 152 -25.24 1.18 -15.34
CA TRP A 152 -24.27 0.18 -14.87
C TRP A 152 -23.57 -0.56 -16.01
N ASP A 153 -24.31 -1.04 -17.02
CA ASP A 153 -23.70 -1.66 -18.21
C ASP A 153 -22.74 -0.71 -18.93
N LEU A 154 -23.10 0.58 -19.02
CA LEU A 154 -22.26 1.61 -19.63
C LEU A 154 -20.97 1.82 -18.84
N LEU A 155 -21.03 1.80 -17.50
CA LEU A 155 -19.83 1.83 -16.65
C LEU A 155 -18.91 0.64 -16.96
N GLY A 156 -19.45 -0.56 -17.18
CA GLY A 156 -18.66 -1.72 -17.59
C GLY A 156 -17.94 -1.52 -18.93
N LYS A 157 -18.56 -0.86 -19.90
CA LYS A 157 -17.90 -0.50 -21.18
C LYS A 157 -16.79 0.55 -20.98
N LYS A 158 -17.09 1.56 -20.15
CA LYS A 158 -16.15 2.64 -19.83
C LYS A 158 -14.96 2.16 -19.00
N GLN A 159 -15.12 1.08 -18.23
CA GLN A 159 -14.01 0.42 -17.57
C GLN A 159 -12.99 -0.13 -18.58
N THR A 160 -13.42 -0.80 -19.65
CA THR A 160 -12.49 -1.31 -20.68
C THR A 160 -11.73 -0.19 -21.37
N GLU A 161 -12.41 0.92 -21.68
CA GLU A 161 -11.79 2.12 -22.23
C GLU A 161 -10.75 2.73 -21.27
N PHE A 162 -11.12 2.85 -19.99
CA PHE A 162 -10.23 3.31 -18.93
C PHE A 162 -8.98 2.44 -18.79
N GLU A 163 -9.12 1.11 -18.85
CA GLU A 163 -7.99 0.18 -18.76
C GLU A 163 -7.01 0.38 -19.93
N GLY A 164 -7.53 0.63 -21.14
CA GLY A 164 -6.75 0.99 -22.32
C GLY A 164 -5.99 2.31 -22.14
N LEU A 165 -6.68 3.36 -21.69
CA LEU A 165 -6.09 4.66 -21.39
C LEU A 165 -4.99 4.53 -20.33
N ARG A 166 -5.25 3.81 -19.23
CA ARG A 166 -4.29 3.58 -18.14
C ARG A 166 -3.05 2.82 -18.61
N ALA A 167 -3.21 1.82 -19.46
CA ALA A 167 -2.08 1.11 -20.06
C ALA A 167 -1.27 2.01 -21.00
N ALA A 168 -1.92 2.88 -21.77
CA ALA A 168 -1.25 3.87 -22.60
C ALA A 168 -0.45 4.88 -21.76
N GLU A 169 -1.05 5.48 -20.73
CA GLU A 169 -0.37 6.44 -19.85
C GLU A 169 0.82 5.81 -19.12
N PHE A 170 0.66 4.60 -18.59
CA PHE A 170 1.67 4.00 -17.73
C PHE A 170 2.76 3.24 -18.50
N LEU A 171 2.37 2.40 -19.47
CA LEU A 171 3.29 1.51 -20.19
C LEU A 171 3.62 2.01 -21.61
N GLY A 172 3.04 3.13 -22.03
CA GLY A 172 3.20 3.70 -23.37
C GLY A 172 2.45 2.97 -24.47
N SER A 173 1.54 2.03 -24.11
CA SER A 173 0.74 1.31 -25.11
C SER A 173 -0.59 0.80 -24.54
N ALA A 174 -1.69 1.14 -25.23
CA ALA A 174 -3.02 0.60 -24.95
C ALA A 174 -3.13 -0.91 -25.19
N THR A 175 -2.18 -1.54 -25.88
CA THR A 175 -2.20 -3.01 -26.08
C THR A 175 -1.68 -3.79 -24.87
N LYS A 176 -1.11 -3.11 -23.86
CA LYS A 176 -0.54 -3.74 -22.66
C LYS A 176 -1.52 -3.75 -21.48
N VAL A 177 -2.83 -3.82 -21.75
CA VAL A 177 -3.89 -3.81 -20.73
C VAL A 177 -3.68 -4.90 -19.69
N ASP A 178 -3.45 -6.15 -20.09
CA ASP A 178 -3.29 -7.26 -19.15
C ASP A 178 -2.12 -7.06 -18.18
N ALA A 179 -0.97 -6.60 -18.68
CA ALA A 179 0.21 -6.33 -17.87
C ALA A 179 -0.03 -5.15 -16.92
N SER A 180 -0.70 -4.10 -17.40
CA SER A 180 -1.14 -2.96 -16.59
C SER A 180 -2.08 -3.44 -15.48
N ASN A 181 -3.11 -4.22 -15.80
CA ASN A 181 -4.09 -4.74 -14.86
C ASN A 181 -3.44 -5.60 -13.77
N GLN A 182 -2.49 -6.47 -14.12
CA GLN A 182 -1.73 -7.27 -13.14
C GLN A 182 -0.95 -6.41 -12.14
N LEU A 183 -0.45 -5.25 -12.56
CA LEU A 183 0.19 -4.30 -11.66
C LEU A 183 -0.84 -3.56 -10.79
N TYR A 184 -1.91 -3.04 -11.39
CA TYR A 184 -2.91 -2.26 -10.64
C TYR A 184 -3.70 -3.12 -9.63
N GLN A 185 -3.81 -4.43 -9.87
CA GLN A 185 -4.30 -5.38 -8.85
C GLN A 185 -3.45 -5.36 -7.56
N VAL A 186 -2.19 -4.95 -7.64
CA VAL A 186 -1.26 -4.86 -6.52
C VAL A 186 -1.21 -3.45 -5.97
N ILE A 187 -0.97 -2.46 -6.84
CA ILE A 187 -0.78 -1.06 -6.47
C ILE A 187 -2.02 -0.42 -5.83
N ASN A 188 -3.23 -0.90 -6.18
CA ASN A 188 -4.49 -0.40 -5.62
C ASN A 188 -4.85 -1.03 -4.27
N THR A 189 -4.07 -2.00 -3.78
CA THR A 189 -4.34 -2.62 -2.48
C THR A 189 -3.99 -1.68 -1.33
N GLN A 190 -4.75 -1.75 -0.23
CA GLN A 190 -4.43 -1.02 1.00
C GLN A 190 -3.05 -1.39 1.53
N ALA A 191 -2.65 -2.66 1.41
CA ALA A 191 -1.33 -3.13 1.80
C ALA A 191 -0.20 -2.40 1.05
N CYS A 192 -0.33 -2.25 -0.27
CA CYS A 192 0.69 -1.57 -1.08
C CYS A 192 0.80 -0.08 -0.72
N GLN A 193 -0.36 0.61 -0.64
CA GLN A 193 -0.43 2.03 -0.30
C GLN A 193 0.09 2.31 1.13
N LEU A 194 -0.30 1.48 2.10
CA LEU A 194 0.22 1.57 3.46
C LEU A 194 1.72 1.25 3.49
N GLY A 195 2.20 0.31 2.68
CA GLY A 195 3.63 0.02 2.55
C GLY A 195 4.43 1.25 2.10
N VAL A 196 3.92 2.04 1.17
CA VAL A 196 4.54 3.32 0.77
C VAL A 196 4.59 4.29 1.95
N ALA A 197 3.46 4.46 2.67
CA ALA A 197 3.39 5.36 3.82
C ALA A 197 4.29 4.92 4.99
N LEU A 198 4.38 3.62 5.27
CA LEU A 198 5.29 3.05 6.26
C LEU A 198 6.74 3.28 5.87
N THR A 199 7.06 3.20 4.58
CA THR A 199 8.41 3.50 4.06
C THR A 199 8.75 4.97 4.28
N LEU A 200 7.85 5.90 3.96
CA LEU A 200 8.01 7.33 4.25
C LEU A 200 8.25 7.56 5.74
N GLY A 201 7.43 6.92 6.60
CA GLY A 201 7.59 6.97 8.04
C GLY A 201 8.97 6.49 8.50
N THR A 202 9.41 5.34 7.99
CA THR A 202 10.69 4.71 8.35
C THR A 202 11.84 5.64 7.96
N LEU A 203 11.85 6.12 6.72
CA LEU A 203 12.91 6.99 6.20
C LEU A 203 12.93 8.36 6.90
N ARG A 204 11.78 8.86 7.36
CA ARG A 204 11.71 10.12 8.14
C ARG A 204 12.58 10.10 9.38
N GLN A 205 12.89 8.93 9.96
CA GLN A 205 13.78 8.82 11.12
C GLN A 205 15.25 9.02 10.77
N PHE A 206 15.61 8.91 9.49
CA PHE A 206 16.98 8.94 8.99
C PHE A 206 17.23 10.10 8.00
N VAL A 207 16.34 11.09 8.00
CA VAL A 207 16.53 12.31 7.19
C VAL A 207 17.67 13.15 7.73
N LYS A 208 18.37 13.82 6.81
CA LYS A 208 19.41 14.80 7.13
C LYS A 208 18.80 16.03 7.83
N PRO A 209 19.60 16.81 8.59
CA PRO A 209 19.11 18.02 9.24
C PRO A 209 18.45 18.99 8.24
N LYS A 210 17.38 19.67 8.67
CA LYS A 210 16.59 20.66 7.90
C LYS A 210 15.73 20.08 6.76
N VAL A 211 15.82 18.78 6.48
CA VAL A 211 14.93 18.11 5.52
C VAL A 211 13.55 17.92 6.13
N THR A 212 12.51 18.39 5.45
CA THR A 212 11.12 18.20 5.88
C THR A 212 10.58 16.86 5.39
N VAL A 213 9.44 16.42 5.95
CA VAL A 213 8.74 15.21 5.46
C VAL A 213 8.23 15.40 4.02
N VAL A 214 7.95 16.64 3.61
CA VAL A 214 7.49 16.99 2.26
C VAL A 214 8.65 16.83 1.26
N ASP A 215 9.84 17.34 1.60
CA ASP A 215 11.05 17.16 0.78
C ASP A 215 11.36 15.67 0.59
N LEU A 216 11.25 14.88 1.67
CA LEU A 216 11.40 13.43 1.61
C LEU A 216 10.35 12.78 0.71
N GLY A 217 9.07 13.16 0.81
CA GLY A 217 8.01 12.64 -0.05
C GLY A 217 8.25 12.92 -1.54
N GLY A 218 8.73 14.12 -1.86
CA GLY A 218 9.15 14.49 -3.22
C GLY A 218 10.31 13.63 -3.73
N ALA A 219 11.39 13.54 -2.96
CA ALA A 219 12.58 12.75 -3.31
C ALA A 219 12.27 11.25 -3.44
N MET A 220 11.41 10.71 -2.58
CA MET A 220 10.93 9.33 -2.69
C MET A 220 10.18 9.08 -3.99
N ALA A 221 9.24 9.96 -4.35
CA ALA A 221 8.50 9.83 -5.61
C ALA A 221 9.45 9.90 -6.82
N GLU A 222 10.42 10.82 -6.81
CA GLU A 222 11.44 10.94 -7.85
C GLU A 222 12.33 9.70 -7.94
N GLY A 223 12.83 9.19 -6.81
CA GLY A 223 13.67 7.99 -6.77
C GLY A 223 12.93 6.75 -7.26
N ILE A 224 11.68 6.54 -6.81
CA ILE A 224 10.83 5.44 -7.27
C ILE A 224 10.59 5.54 -8.79
N ASN A 225 10.24 6.72 -9.29
CA ASN A 225 10.00 6.91 -10.71
C ASN A 225 11.25 6.72 -11.57
N THR A 226 12.39 7.25 -11.11
CA THR A 226 13.67 7.08 -11.79
C THR A 226 14.03 5.60 -11.90
N TRP A 227 13.87 4.85 -10.82
CA TRP A 227 14.05 3.40 -10.86
C TRP A 227 13.05 2.72 -11.80
N MET A 228 11.75 3.02 -11.73
CA MET A 228 10.75 2.40 -12.62
C MET A 228 11.01 2.66 -14.11
N LEU A 229 11.52 3.84 -14.46
CA LEU A 229 11.78 4.25 -15.86
C LEU A 229 13.16 3.82 -16.36
N SER A 230 14.07 3.47 -15.47
CA SER A 230 15.40 3.01 -15.83
C SER A 230 15.39 1.61 -16.46
N LYS A 231 16.41 1.32 -17.26
CA LYS A 231 16.53 0.04 -17.98
C LYS A 231 17.13 -1.03 -17.08
N THR A 232 16.57 -2.24 -17.14
CA THR A 232 17.19 -3.43 -16.56
C THR A 232 18.18 -4.07 -17.53
N THR A 233 18.98 -5.00 -17.03
CA THR A 233 19.60 -6.01 -17.86
C THR A 233 18.53 -6.92 -18.48
N GLY A 234 18.29 -6.80 -19.79
CA GLY A 234 17.38 -7.66 -20.56
C GLY A 234 16.09 -6.96 -21.02
N GLN A 235 15.00 -7.72 -21.13
CA GLN A 235 13.68 -7.27 -21.61
C GLN A 235 12.69 -6.94 -20.46
N TYR A 236 13.18 -6.77 -19.22
CA TYR A 236 12.30 -6.51 -18.07
C TYR A 236 11.98 -5.01 -17.97
N ASP A 237 10.69 -4.70 -17.93
CA ASP A 237 10.17 -3.35 -17.71
C ASP A 237 9.92 -3.15 -16.20
N ARG A 238 10.77 -2.38 -15.50
CA ARG A 238 10.71 -2.20 -14.02
C ARG A 238 9.36 -1.68 -13.53
N ARG A 239 8.61 -0.99 -14.39
CA ARG A 239 7.22 -0.62 -14.14
C ARG A 239 6.33 -1.80 -13.74
N LEU A 240 6.67 -3.02 -14.17
CA LEU A 240 5.92 -4.25 -13.90
C LEU A 240 6.54 -5.10 -12.79
N ALA A 241 7.55 -4.64 -12.06
CA ALA A 241 8.25 -5.45 -11.05
C ALA A 241 7.35 -5.96 -9.91
N LEU A 242 6.32 -5.18 -9.57
CA LEU A 242 5.34 -5.52 -8.55
C LEU A 242 4.12 -6.27 -9.09
N ALA A 243 4.01 -6.46 -10.41
CA ALA A 243 2.86 -7.11 -11.02
C ALA A 243 2.65 -8.52 -10.47
N ARG A 244 1.38 -8.89 -10.24
CA ARG A 244 1.03 -10.25 -9.82
C ARG A 244 1.49 -11.24 -10.89
N ARG A 245 2.06 -12.38 -10.47
CA ARG A 245 2.39 -13.46 -11.38
C ARG A 245 1.11 -14.03 -12.03
N LEU A 246 1.03 -13.97 -13.36
CA LEU A 246 0.00 -14.67 -14.13
C LEU A 246 0.66 -15.75 -14.99
N GLY A 247 0.42 -17.01 -14.63
CA GLY A 247 1.08 -18.16 -15.26
C GLY A 247 2.60 -18.10 -15.12
N ASN A 248 3.30 -18.05 -16.24
CA ASN A 248 4.78 -18.03 -16.30
C ASN A 248 5.38 -16.62 -16.47
N LYS A 249 4.57 -15.56 -16.32
CA LYS A 249 5.03 -14.18 -16.44
C LYS A 249 4.69 -13.35 -15.19
N PRO A 250 5.61 -12.48 -14.73
CA PRO A 250 7.02 -12.42 -15.14
C PRO A 250 7.77 -13.72 -14.77
N THR A 251 8.83 -14.05 -15.51
CA THR A 251 9.59 -15.31 -15.33
C THR A 251 10.27 -15.40 -13.97
N HIS A 252 10.73 -14.26 -13.44
CA HIS A 252 11.29 -14.14 -12.10
C HIS A 252 10.45 -13.09 -11.33
N PRO A 253 9.26 -13.45 -10.83
CA PRO A 253 8.42 -12.52 -10.11
C PRO A 253 9.10 -12.11 -8.81
N TRP A 254 9.16 -10.81 -8.57
CA TRP A 254 9.67 -10.29 -7.31
C TRP A 254 8.56 -10.22 -6.25
N ASN A 255 7.34 -9.86 -6.68
CA ASN A 255 6.17 -9.95 -5.81
C ASN A 255 5.65 -11.39 -5.71
N LEU A 256 6.02 -12.08 -4.63
CA LEU A 256 5.56 -13.43 -4.27
C LEU A 256 4.45 -13.42 -3.20
N ILE A 257 3.81 -12.27 -2.95
CA ILE A 257 2.74 -12.16 -1.96
C ILE A 257 1.44 -12.75 -2.53
N THR A 258 0.85 -13.71 -1.81
CA THR A 258 -0.34 -14.47 -2.23
C THR A 258 -1.64 -13.74 -1.94
N ASN A 259 -1.81 -13.27 -0.70
CA ASN A 259 -2.89 -12.40 -0.24
C ASN A 259 -2.32 -11.02 0.11
N MET A 260 -2.96 -9.93 -0.32
CA MET A 260 -2.48 -8.55 -0.18
C MET A 260 -3.37 -7.74 0.78
N ASP A 261 -3.70 -8.35 1.91
CA ASP A 261 -4.39 -7.74 3.04
C ASP A 261 -3.49 -6.75 3.80
N THR A 262 -4.08 -5.84 4.57
CA THR A 262 -3.37 -4.73 5.25
C THR A 262 -2.13 -5.15 6.05
N PRO A 263 -2.11 -6.29 6.79
CA PRO A 263 -0.90 -6.78 7.46
C PRO A 263 0.32 -6.95 6.53
N ARG A 264 0.10 -7.15 5.24
CA ARG A 264 1.16 -7.34 4.24
C ARG A 264 1.86 -6.06 3.80
N ALA A 265 1.43 -4.92 4.33
CA ALA A 265 2.11 -3.64 4.12
C ALA A 265 3.60 -3.69 4.54
N ILE A 266 3.96 -4.58 5.46
CA ILE A 266 5.35 -4.81 5.88
C ILE A 266 6.21 -5.35 4.72
N GLN A 267 5.68 -6.32 3.95
CA GLN A 267 6.37 -6.84 2.77
C GLN A 267 6.43 -5.80 1.65
N PHE A 268 5.40 -4.97 1.48
CA PHE A 268 5.46 -3.86 0.53
C PHE A 268 6.48 -2.80 0.94
N ARG A 269 6.63 -2.51 2.23
CA ARG A 269 7.71 -1.63 2.71
C ARG A 269 9.10 -2.16 2.32
N TYR A 270 9.33 -3.47 2.41
CA TYR A 270 10.56 -4.06 1.88
C TYR A 270 10.76 -3.69 0.40
N PHE A 271 9.73 -3.85 -0.43
CA PHE A 271 9.85 -3.50 -1.85
C PHE A 271 10.22 -2.03 -2.07
N TRP A 272 9.56 -1.12 -1.38
CA TRP A 272 9.86 0.31 -1.52
C TRP A 272 11.26 0.67 -1.01
N LEU A 273 11.73 0.05 0.08
CA LEU A 273 13.10 0.22 0.56
C LEU A 273 14.14 -0.33 -0.42
N GLU A 274 13.91 -1.49 -1.02
CA GLU A 274 14.80 -2.06 -2.04
C GLU A 274 14.88 -1.15 -3.28
N ILE A 275 13.75 -0.60 -3.73
CA ILE A 275 13.71 0.41 -4.81
C ILE A 275 14.51 1.64 -4.44
N LEU A 276 14.29 2.22 -3.25
CA LEU A 276 14.94 3.46 -2.83
C LEU A 276 16.43 3.29 -2.49
N CYS A 277 16.89 2.06 -2.26
CA CYS A 277 18.31 1.73 -2.09
C CYS A 277 19.00 1.31 -3.39
N SER A 278 18.27 1.26 -4.51
CA SER A 278 18.86 0.97 -5.82
C SER A 278 19.80 2.10 -6.28
N ALA A 279 20.76 1.76 -7.15
CA ALA A 279 21.69 2.73 -7.71
C ALA A 279 20.96 3.84 -8.49
N GLU A 280 19.82 3.53 -9.10
CA GLU A 280 19.04 4.46 -9.91
C GLU A 280 18.21 5.42 -9.07
N ALA A 281 17.66 4.98 -7.94
CA ALA A 281 16.90 5.86 -7.04
C ALA A 281 17.80 6.73 -6.15
N ARG A 282 19.04 6.26 -5.88
CA ARG A 282 19.96 6.88 -4.92
C ARG A 282 20.20 8.38 -5.12
N PRO A 283 20.47 8.86 -6.35
CA PRO A 283 20.77 10.27 -6.58
C PRO A 283 19.67 11.23 -6.12
N ALA A 284 18.39 10.84 -6.21
CA ALA A 284 17.27 11.67 -5.77
C ALA A 284 17.20 11.79 -4.23
N LEU A 285 17.75 10.82 -3.51
CA LEU A 285 17.66 10.72 -2.04
C LEU A 285 18.99 11.04 -1.34
N ASP A 286 20.11 11.13 -2.05
CA ASP A 286 21.46 11.34 -1.49
C ASP A 286 21.55 12.60 -0.62
N GLN A 287 20.79 13.65 -0.91
CA GLN A 287 20.76 14.88 -0.11
C GLN A 287 19.70 14.88 1.00
N VAL A 288 18.86 13.84 1.06
CA VAL A 288 17.66 13.79 1.90
C VAL A 288 17.84 12.82 3.06
N ILE A 289 18.46 11.66 2.83
CA ILE A 289 18.60 10.60 3.84
C ILE A 289 20.06 10.18 4.06
N ASP A 290 20.28 9.53 5.20
CA ASP A 290 21.55 8.90 5.57
C ASP A 290 21.57 7.42 5.15
N TYR A 291 22.16 7.12 4.00
CA TYR A 291 22.18 5.77 3.43
C TYR A 291 22.90 4.74 4.30
N ASP A 292 23.90 5.15 5.10
CA ASP A 292 24.63 4.23 5.99
C ASP A 292 23.70 3.64 7.06
N LYS A 293 22.61 4.36 7.40
CA LYS A 293 21.57 3.89 8.31
C LYS A 293 20.41 3.18 7.61
N VAL A 294 20.10 3.56 6.37
CA VAL A 294 18.98 2.99 5.62
C VAL A 294 19.32 1.63 5.00
N THR A 295 20.55 1.42 4.54
CA THR A 295 21.00 0.15 3.95
C THR A 295 20.83 -1.05 4.90
N PRO A 296 21.26 -0.99 6.18
CA PRO A 296 20.99 -2.07 7.14
C PRO A 296 19.51 -2.36 7.36
N LEU A 297 18.64 -1.34 7.29
CA LEU A 297 17.20 -1.52 7.41
C LEU A 297 16.62 -2.22 6.18
N ARG A 298 17.09 -1.87 4.98
CA ARG A 298 16.75 -2.57 3.74
C ARG A 298 17.15 -4.04 3.81
N ASP A 299 18.36 -4.34 4.30
CA ASP A 299 18.83 -5.73 4.45
C ASP A 299 17.98 -6.50 5.47
N LYS A 300 17.66 -5.89 6.61
CA LYS A 300 16.75 -6.49 7.61
C LYS A 300 15.34 -6.73 7.07
N ALA A 301 14.80 -5.78 6.30
CA ALA A 301 13.51 -5.92 5.63
C ALA A 301 13.53 -7.05 4.59
N ARG A 302 14.66 -7.20 3.86
CA ARG A 302 14.89 -8.25 2.88
C ARG A 302 14.89 -9.63 3.53
N SER A 303 15.55 -9.79 4.67
CA SER A 303 15.53 -11.05 5.44
C SER A 303 14.14 -11.40 5.93
N HIS A 304 13.41 -10.42 6.47
CA HIS A 304 12.03 -10.61 6.88
C HIS A 304 11.10 -11.00 5.71
N TYR A 305 11.35 -10.46 4.51
CA TYR A 305 10.63 -10.87 3.31
C TYR A 305 10.97 -12.30 2.90
N LEU A 306 12.24 -12.69 2.95
CA LEU A 306 12.66 -14.08 2.71
C LEU A 306 11.93 -15.04 3.65
N ASP A 307 11.90 -14.75 4.95
CA ASP A 307 11.18 -15.57 5.93
C ASP A 307 9.69 -15.73 5.60
N TYR A 308 9.05 -14.65 5.16
CA TYR A 308 7.66 -14.71 4.69
C TYR A 308 7.52 -15.68 3.51
N VAL A 309 8.37 -15.59 2.49
CA VAL A 309 8.32 -16.48 1.32
C VAL A 309 8.60 -17.93 1.73
N VAL A 310 9.54 -18.18 2.64
CA VAL A 310 9.82 -19.52 3.17
C VAL A 310 8.58 -20.11 3.84
N LYS A 311 7.87 -19.32 4.66
CA LYS A 311 6.63 -19.76 5.32
C LYS A 311 5.53 -20.10 4.33
N GLU A 312 5.33 -19.28 3.29
CA GLU A 312 4.33 -19.55 2.25
C GLU A 312 4.67 -20.81 1.45
N LYS A 313 5.94 -21.01 1.09
CA LYS A 313 6.40 -22.24 0.41
C LYS A 313 6.23 -23.46 1.30
N LEU A 314 6.57 -23.38 2.58
CA LEU A 314 6.41 -24.46 3.53
C LEU A 314 4.93 -24.86 3.66
N ARG A 315 4.01 -23.89 3.75
CA ARG A 315 2.56 -24.14 3.77
C ARG A 315 2.09 -24.86 2.49
N ALA A 316 2.55 -24.42 1.32
CA ALA A 316 2.23 -25.08 0.05
C ALA A 316 2.87 -26.49 -0.09
N MET A 317 4.05 -26.72 0.48
CA MET A 317 4.72 -28.02 0.47
C MET A 317 4.04 -29.04 1.38
N LYS A 318 3.42 -28.61 2.49
CA LYS A 318 2.62 -29.50 3.35
C LYS A 318 1.49 -30.20 2.57
N THR A 319 0.90 -29.52 1.57
CA THR A 319 -0.17 -30.08 0.74
C THR A 319 0.35 -30.83 -0.48
N THR A 320 1.43 -30.37 -1.11
CA THR A 320 1.93 -30.90 -2.39
C THR A 320 3.00 -31.99 -2.27
N HIS A 321 3.76 -32.02 -1.17
CA HIS A 321 4.89 -32.94 -0.93
C HIS A 321 4.75 -33.64 0.42
N SER A 322 3.63 -34.35 0.60
CA SER A 322 3.27 -35.01 1.86
C SER A 322 4.24 -36.11 2.28
N SER A 323 5.03 -36.66 1.34
CA SER A 323 6.04 -37.69 1.59
C SER A 323 7.34 -37.19 2.23
N LEU A 324 7.63 -35.89 2.17
CA LEU A 324 8.83 -35.31 2.79
C LEU A 324 8.63 -35.11 4.29
N THR A 325 9.71 -35.27 5.06
CA THR A 325 9.71 -34.88 6.48
C THR A 325 9.68 -33.36 6.64
N ASP A 326 9.21 -32.86 7.78
CA ASP A 326 9.15 -31.41 8.03
C ASP A 326 10.53 -30.73 7.95
N ALA A 327 11.60 -31.41 8.36
CA ALA A 327 12.97 -30.91 8.22
C ALA A 327 13.37 -30.77 6.75
N GLN A 328 13.06 -31.77 5.91
CA GLN A 328 13.33 -31.71 4.47
C GLN A 328 12.52 -30.61 3.79
N ARG A 329 11.22 -30.48 4.12
CA ARG A 329 10.38 -29.39 3.58
C ARG A 329 10.91 -28.01 3.94
N ARG A 330 11.39 -27.81 5.18
CA ARG A 330 12.01 -26.53 5.59
C ARG A 330 13.25 -26.20 4.77
N ILE A 331 14.15 -27.17 4.58
CA ILE A 331 15.37 -26.98 3.77
C ILE A 331 15.01 -26.66 2.32
N GLU A 332 14.06 -27.39 1.74
CA GLU A 332 13.65 -27.18 0.35
C GLU A 332 12.89 -25.86 0.14
N ALA A 333 11.99 -25.50 1.07
CA ALA A 333 11.29 -24.22 1.07
C ALA A 333 12.28 -23.06 1.15
N HIS A 334 13.27 -23.14 2.05
CA HIS A 334 14.32 -22.13 2.18
C HIS A 334 15.15 -22.01 0.90
N THR A 335 15.65 -23.14 0.39
CA THR A 335 16.46 -23.18 -0.84
C THR A 335 15.71 -22.58 -2.04
N THR A 336 14.44 -22.92 -2.18
CA THR A 336 13.57 -22.43 -3.26
C THR A 336 13.32 -20.93 -3.12
N ALA A 337 12.91 -20.47 -1.92
CA ALA A 337 12.66 -19.05 -1.65
C ALA A 337 13.91 -18.20 -1.87
N ALA A 338 15.07 -18.65 -1.35
CA ALA A 338 16.34 -17.97 -1.52
C ALA A 338 16.74 -17.88 -3.00
N LYS A 339 16.55 -18.95 -3.77
CA LYS A 339 16.81 -18.97 -5.22
C LYS A 339 15.90 -17.98 -5.97
N GLU A 340 14.60 -18.00 -5.70
CA GLU A 340 13.64 -17.08 -6.34
C GLU A 340 13.97 -15.62 -6.00
N LEU A 341 14.25 -15.31 -4.72
CA LEU A 341 14.61 -13.96 -4.30
C LEU A 341 15.93 -13.49 -4.92
N ARG A 342 16.98 -14.33 -4.94
CA ARG A 342 18.25 -14.01 -5.63
C ARG A 342 18.04 -13.69 -7.10
N GLN A 343 17.23 -14.49 -7.79
CA GLN A 343 16.93 -14.26 -9.20
C GLN A 343 16.15 -12.96 -9.38
N GLY A 344 15.17 -12.68 -8.52
CA GLY A 344 14.43 -11.42 -8.52
C GLY A 344 15.36 -10.21 -8.34
N LEU A 345 16.20 -10.22 -7.30
CA LEU A 345 17.14 -9.13 -7.01
C LEU A 345 18.15 -8.91 -8.14
N LEU A 346 18.71 -9.99 -8.70
CA LEU A 346 19.63 -9.88 -9.84
C LEU A 346 18.95 -9.28 -11.08
N LYS A 347 17.70 -9.69 -11.38
CA LYS A 347 17.02 -9.28 -12.62
C LYS A 347 16.37 -7.91 -12.54
N TRP A 348 15.74 -7.58 -11.42
CA TRP A 348 15.02 -6.32 -11.25
C TRP A 348 15.91 -5.20 -10.71
N PHE A 349 16.88 -5.53 -9.85
CA PHE A 349 17.71 -4.54 -9.13
C PHE A 349 19.17 -4.55 -9.55
N SER A 350 19.58 -5.52 -10.39
CA SER A 350 20.97 -5.65 -10.82
C SER A 350 21.96 -5.79 -9.65
N VAL A 351 21.49 -6.34 -8.53
CA VAL A 351 22.32 -6.66 -7.36
C VAL A 351 23.32 -7.75 -7.74
N SER A 352 24.60 -7.52 -7.43
CA SER A 352 25.67 -8.44 -7.82
C SER A 352 25.58 -9.77 -7.08
N GLY A 353 26.10 -10.84 -7.71
CA GLY A 353 26.18 -12.15 -7.07
C GLY A 353 27.00 -12.12 -5.77
N ASP A 354 28.03 -11.28 -5.71
CA ASP A 354 28.89 -11.11 -4.54
C ASP A 354 28.15 -10.42 -3.39
N GLU A 355 27.39 -9.34 -3.66
CA GLU A 355 26.58 -8.66 -2.65
C GLU A 355 25.53 -9.61 -2.08
N LEU A 356 24.84 -10.36 -2.95
CA LEU A 356 23.88 -11.37 -2.52
C LEU A 356 24.54 -12.44 -1.66
N THR A 357 25.69 -12.96 -2.08
CA THR A 357 26.42 -14.01 -1.33
C THR A 357 26.85 -13.50 0.04
N HIS A 358 27.38 -12.28 0.11
CA HIS A 358 27.75 -11.65 1.38
C HIS A 358 26.54 -11.52 2.32
N TRP A 359 25.41 -11.01 1.82
CA TRP A 359 24.19 -10.86 2.61
C TRP A 359 23.68 -12.23 3.14
N PHE A 360 23.57 -13.25 2.29
CA PHE A 360 23.13 -14.58 2.71
C PHE A 360 24.06 -15.24 3.75
N ASN A 361 25.36 -15.02 3.64
CA ASN A 361 26.32 -15.55 4.62
C ASN A 361 26.21 -14.83 5.97
N SER A 362 25.91 -13.52 5.97
CA SER A 362 25.68 -12.76 7.21
C SER A 362 24.41 -13.20 7.94
N GLU A 363 23.36 -13.58 7.21
CA GLU A 363 22.11 -14.14 7.75
C GLU A 363 22.29 -15.52 8.40
N SER A 364 23.09 -16.38 7.75
CA SER A 364 23.32 -17.76 8.21
C SER A 364 24.08 -17.82 9.55
N GLY A 365 24.83 -16.77 9.89
CA GLY A 365 25.47 -16.62 11.19
C GLY A 365 24.54 -16.11 12.30
N SER A 366 23.38 -15.52 11.96
CA SER A 366 22.46 -14.88 12.92
C SER A 366 21.24 -15.76 13.28
N THR A 367 20.93 -16.77 12.46
CA THR A 367 19.70 -17.58 12.57
C THR A 367 19.81 -18.80 13.50
N ALA A 368 20.97 -19.05 14.10
CA ALA A 368 21.19 -20.20 14.99
C ALA A 368 20.64 -20.03 16.42
N ALA A 369 20.10 -18.85 16.80
CA ALA A 369 19.83 -18.54 18.20
C ALA A 369 18.38 -18.20 18.59
N ASP A 370 17.44 -17.91 17.67
CA ASP A 370 16.15 -17.34 18.12
C ASP A 370 14.98 -17.54 17.13
N SER A 371 14.54 -18.79 16.96
CA SER A 371 13.35 -19.12 16.15
C SER A 371 12.34 -19.94 16.96
N ASP A 372 12.01 -19.45 18.15
CA ASP A 372 10.79 -19.81 18.88
C ASP A 372 9.76 -18.70 18.65
N TYR A 373 9.22 -18.65 17.42
CA TYR A 373 8.12 -17.75 17.09
C TYR A 373 6.81 -18.52 17.22
N VAL A 374 6.03 -18.17 18.23
CA VAL A 374 4.67 -18.70 18.46
C VAL A 374 3.85 -18.47 17.19
N GLU A 375 3.26 -19.57 16.73
CA GLU A 375 2.26 -19.67 15.68
C GLU A 375 1.22 -18.57 15.92
N ALA A 376 1.22 -17.51 15.10
CA ALA A 376 0.02 -16.72 14.93
C ALA A 376 -0.91 -17.67 14.18
N ASP A 377 -1.75 -18.33 14.98
CA ASP A 377 -2.80 -19.24 14.55
C ASP A 377 -3.49 -18.74 13.30
N ALA A 378 -3.93 -19.72 12.53
CA ALA A 378 -4.95 -19.57 11.52
C ALA A 378 -5.95 -18.48 11.92
N PHE A 379 -6.09 -17.47 11.05
CA PHE A 379 -7.35 -16.76 10.98
C PHE A 379 -8.36 -17.79 10.46
N ASP A 380 -8.86 -18.61 11.38
CA ASP A 380 -10.10 -19.35 11.18
C ASP A 380 -11.21 -18.31 11.14
N GLU A 381 -11.90 -18.33 10.02
CA GLU A 381 -13.21 -17.72 9.83
C GLU A 381 -14.17 -18.37 10.83
N GLU A 382 -14.45 -17.71 11.96
CA GLU A 382 -15.72 -17.83 12.69
C GLU A 382 -15.74 -16.77 13.81
N SER A 383 -16.31 -15.61 13.49
CA SER A 383 -16.91 -14.74 14.51
C SER A 383 -18.36 -14.49 14.08
N GLU A 384 -19.22 -15.45 14.38
CA GLU A 384 -20.61 -15.15 14.71
C GLU A 384 -20.62 -14.49 16.09
N ASP A 385 -20.97 -13.21 16.10
CA ASP A 385 -21.61 -12.42 17.17
C ASP A 385 -21.71 -11.01 16.57
N SER A 386 -22.74 -10.74 15.75
CA SER A 386 -24.05 -10.20 16.17
C SER A 386 -23.96 -8.87 16.93
N ASP A 387 -24.75 -7.93 16.42
CA ASP A 387 -25.13 -6.63 16.99
C ASP A 387 -24.06 -5.53 16.87
N LEU A 388 -24.18 -4.54 15.98
CA LEU A 388 -25.37 -3.78 15.58
C LEU A 388 -25.19 -3.28 14.14
N SER A 389 -26.14 -3.58 13.25
CA SER A 389 -26.20 -2.95 11.93
C SER A 389 -26.77 -1.54 12.06
N ASP A 390 -26.27 -0.62 11.25
CA ASP A 390 -26.72 0.78 11.11
C ASP A 390 -28.18 0.92 10.58
N GLU A 391 -28.97 -0.16 10.62
CA GLU A 391 -30.37 -0.21 10.18
C GLU A 391 -31.36 0.22 11.29
N ASP A 392 -30.97 0.16 12.58
CA ASP A 392 -31.82 0.57 13.71
C ASP A 392 -31.76 2.08 14.04
N ILE A 393 -30.82 2.83 13.44
CA ILE A 393 -30.72 4.29 13.63
C ILE A 393 -31.70 5.03 12.69
N ALA A 394 -32.12 4.42 11.58
CA ALA A 394 -33.05 5.03 10.63
C ALA A 394 -34.52 4.90 11.08
N GLU A 395 -34.88 3.87 11.84
CA GLU A 395 -36.28 3.65 12.26
C GLU A 395 -36.66 4.40 13.55
N THR A 396 -35.68 4.97 14.27
CA THR A 396 -35.91 5.81 15.47
C THR A 396 -36.00 7.31 15.15
N LEU A 397 -35.86 7.71 13.87
CA LEU A 397 -36.02 9.09 13.40
C LEU A 397 -37.23 9.31 12.47
N LEU A 398 -38.07 8.28 12.28
CA LEU A 398 -39.31 8.36 11.48
C LEU A 398 -40.56 7.82 12.21
N LYS A 399 -40.54 7.82 13.55
CA LYS A 399 -41.72 7.87 14.43
C LYS A 399 -41.58 9.07 15.34
#